data_AF-A0A2T2WEI3-F1
#
_entry.id   AF-A0A2T2WEI3-F1
#
_cell.length_a   1.000
_cell.length_b   1.000
_cell.length_c   1.000
_cell.angle_alpha   90.00
_cell.angle_beta   90.00
_cell.angle_gamma   90.00
#
_symmetry.space_group_name_H-M   'P 1'
#
loop_
_entity.id
_entity.type
_entity.pdbx_description
1 polymer ?
#
loop_
_entity_poly.entity_id
_entity_poly.type
_entity_poly.pdbx_seq_one_letter_code
_entity_poly.pdbx_strand_id
1 'polypeptide(L)'
;MATDLQVLRQQLADHPLYAHVRSVDHLRVFMQYHVFAVWDFMSLAKRLQRDLTSVQVPWVPRESGLYSRLINEIILDEESDADGQGGYASHFGLYLKAMTEVGADIGPIMTYVESVRTGENPIEALDRPEIPAAVRAFVTQTLTLAQQAPLHEVAAAFFYGREDLIPQMFSALMRDWQLQGRPVDRFVYYLERHIEVDGDRHGPMVQRLLEDLCSHHDQWAGDVDRIARSVMEQRLSLWNAIDDQLNMLSVQT
;
A
#
# COMPACT_ATOMS: atom_id res chain seq x y z
N MET A 1 7.23 13.93 20.53
CA MET A 1 6.06 13.45 19.78
C MET A 1 6.39 13.32 18.31
N ALA A 2 6.76 14.39 17.59
CA ALA A 2 7.35 14.30 16.23
C ALA A 2 8.57 13.35 16.13
N THR A 3 9.34 13.24 17.23
CA THR A 3 10.51 12.36 17.36
C THR A 3 10.19 10.88 17.20
N ASP A 4 8.95 10.46 17.49
CA ASP A 4 8.59 9.04 17.52
C ASP A 4 8.14 8.53 16.14
N LEU A 5 7.33 9.33 15.43
CA LEU A 5 7.00 9.06 14.03
C LEU A 5 8.25 9.06 13.15
N GLN A 6 9.21 9.95 13.42
CA GLN A 6 10.49 9.96 12.70
C GLN A 6 11.31 8.68 12.95
N VAL A 7 11.30 8.16 14.17
CA VAL A 7 11.96 6.88 14.49
C VAL A 7 11.29 5.72 13.75
N LEU A 8 9.96 5.62 13.79
CA LEU A 8 9.22 4.61 13.04
C LEU A 8 9.48 4.71 11.52
N ARG A 9 9.52 5.93 10.99
CA ARG A 9 9.84 6.18 9.58
C ARG A 9 11.23 5.66 9.22
N GLN A 10 12.22 5.93 10.07
CA GLN A 10 13.58 5.46 9.85
C GLN A 10 13.67 3.93 9.93
N GLN A 11 13.00 3.31 10.91
CA GLN A 11 12.94 1.85 11.03
C GLN A 11 12.35 1.17 9.78
N LEU A 12 11.32 1.77 9.19
CA LEU A 12 10.71 1.29 7.95
C LEU A 12 11.62 1.52 6.74
N ALA A 13 12.31 2.66 6.67
CA ALA A 13 13.21 3.00 5.57
C ALA A 13 14.49 2.13 5.56
N ASP A 14 15.01 1.80 6.74
CA ASP A 14 16.24 1.01 6.93
C ASP A 14 15.96 -0.46 7.27
N HIS A 15 14.74 -0.93 7.03
CA HIS A 15 14.34 -2.26 7.48
C HIS A 15 15.22 -3.36 6.84
N PRO A 16 15.73 -4.35 7.61
CA PRO A 16 16.63 -5.39 7.10
C PRO A 16 16.08 -6.21 5.93
N LEU A 17 14.75 -6.34 5.83
CA LEU A 17 14.12 -7.14 4.77
C LEU A 17 14.60 -6.78 3.37
N TYR A 18 14.87 -5.51 3.08
CA TYR A 18 15.28 -5.09 1.73
C TYR A 18 16.59 -5.79 1.33
N ALA A 19 17.53 -5.90 2.26
CA ALA A 19 18.79 -6.58 2.06
C ALA A 19 18.66 -8.10 2.08
N HIS A 20 17.55 -8.67 2.56
CA HIS A 20 17.32 -10.12 2.61
C HIS A 20 16.60 -10.65 1.36
N VAL A 21 15.97 -9.80 0.54
CA VAL A 21 15.42 -10.19 -0.77
C VAL A 21 16.54 -10.39 -1.80
N ARG A 22 17.23 -11.53 -1.72
CA ARG A 22 18.43 -11.84 -2.52
C ARG A 22 18.24 -12.86 -3.64
N SER A 23 17.07 -13.49 -3.73
CA SER A 23 16.79 -14.55 -4.70
C SER A 23 15.36 -14.44 -5.21
N VAL A 24 15.06 -15.13 -6.31
CA VAL A 24 13.69 -15.21 -6.84
C VAL A 24 12.75 -15.85 -5.80
N ASP A 25 13.22 -16.83 -5.02
CA ASP A 25 12.40 -17.44 -3.97
C ASP A 25 12.12 -16.50 -2.81
N HIS A 26 13.09 -15.68 -2.41
CA HIS A 26 12.85 -14.60 -1.45
C HIS A 26 11.83 -13.58 -1.99
N LEU A 27 11.95 -13.21 -3.27
CA LEU A 27 11.00 -12.29 -3.90
C LEU A 27 9.59 -12.90 -3.93
N ARG A 28 9.43 -14.20 -4.23
CA ARG A 28 8.13 -14.88 -4.19
C ARG A 28 7.48 -14.77 -2.81
N VAL A 29 8.23 -15.03 -1.74
CA VAL A 29 7.73 -14.91 -0.35
C VAL A 29 7.33 -13.47 -0.04
N PHE A 30 8.19 -12.50 -0.36
CA PHE A 30 7.87 -11.08 -0.20
C PHE A 30 6.56 -10.72 -0.90
N MET A 31 6.40 -11.13 -2.17
CA MET A 31 5.22 -10.79 -2.96
C MET A 31 3.94 -11.44 -2.43
N GLN A 32 3.99 -12.69 -1.96
CA GLN A 32 2.83 -13.40 -1.40
C GLN A 32 2.25 -12.72 -0.17
N TYR A 33 3.07 -12.03 0.62
CA TYR A 33 2.61 -11.21 1.75
C TYR A 33 2.19 -9.81 1.28
N HIS A 34 3.05 -9.15 0.50
CA HIS A 34 2.88 -7.74 0.13
C HIS A 34 1.69 -7.50 -0.82
N VAL A 35 1.30 -8.48 -1.64
CA VAL A 35 0.18 -8.36 -2.59
C VAL A 35 -1.14 -7.94 -1.92
N PHE A 36 -1.35 -8.32 -0.66
CA PHE A 36 -2.53 -7.90 0.11
C PHE A 36 -2.50 -6.40 0.45
N ALA A 37 -1.34 -5.84 0.72
CA ALA A 37 -1.18 -4.39 0.93
C ALA A 37 -1.32 -3.60 -0.38
N VAL A 38 -0.92 -4.18 -1.51
CA VAL A 38 -1.18 -3.61 -2.84
C VAL A 38 -2.68 -3.58 -3.12
N TRP A 39 -3.41 -4.65 -2.77
CA TRP A 39 -4.86 -4.70 -2.93
C TRP A 39 -5.60 -3.75 -1.98
N ASP A 40 -5.23 -3.72 -0.69
CA ASP A 40 -5.97 -2.97 0.33
C ASP A 40 -5.82 -1.45 0.20
N PHE A 41 -4.73 -0.99 -0.42
CA PHE A 41 -4.47 0.41 -0.72
C PHE A 41 -5.66 1.06 -1.42
N MET A 42 -6.23 0.36 -2.41
CA MET A 42 -7.37 0.86 -3.18
C MET A 42 -8.61 1.15 -2.32
N SER A 43 -8.76 0.49 -1.16
CA SER A 43 -9.87 0.79 -0.25
C SER A 43 -9.74 2.17 0.39
N LEU A 44 -8.53 2.58 0.78
CA LEU A 44 -8.27 3.95 1.26
C LEU A 44 -8.40 4.96 0.13
N ALA A 45 -7.82 4.68 -1.04
CA ALA A 45 -7.89 5.57 -2.21
C ALA A 45 -9.35 5.81 -2.65
N LYS A 46 -10.16 4.75 -2.76
CA LYS A 46 -11.59 4.87 -3.11
C LYS A 46 -12.40 5.58 -2.04
N ARG A 47 -12.07 5.37 -0.76
CA ARG A 47 -12.69 6.11 0.34
C ARG A 47 -12.39 7.61 0.23
N LEU A 48 -11.15 7.99 -0.02
CA LEU A 48 -10.77 9.39 -0.27
C LEU A 48 -11.43 9.92 -1.54
N GLN A 49 -11.54 9.14 -2.61
CA GLN A 49 -12.21 9.57 -3.85
C GLN A 49 -13.66 9.94 -3.58
N ARG A 50 -14.40 9.09 -2.85
CA ARG A 50 -15.79 9.33 -2.48
C ARG A 50 -15.97 10.61 -1.64
N ASP A 51 -15.05 10.86 -0.72
CA ASP A 51 -15.15 11.96 0.23
C ASP A 51 -14.65 13.30 -0.36
N LEU A 52 -13.58 13.28 -1.17
CA LEU A 52 -12.95 14.46 -1.80
C LEU A 52 -13.50 14.82 -3.18
N THR A 53 -14.26 13.91 -3.81
CA THR A 53 -14.96 14.14 -5.09
C THR A 53 -16.45 13.76 -4.96
N SER A 54 -17.09 13.32 -6.05
CA SER A 54 -18.39 12.67 -6.01
C SER A 54 -18.43 11.56 -7.03
N VAL A 55 -18.84 10.38 -6.57
CA VAL A 55 -19.09 9.18 -7.37
C VAL A 55 -20.59 8.83 -7.42
N GLN A 56 -21.44 9.74 -6.94
CA GLN A 56 -22.89 9.55 -6.81
C GLN A 56 -23.63 10.17 -8.00
N VAL A 57 -24.82 9.64 -8.31
CA VAL A 57 -25.74 10.17 -9.32
C VAL A 57 -27.06 10.57 -8.64
N PRO A 58 -27.52 11.83 -8.75
CA PRO A 58 -26.93 12.93 -9.54
C PRO A 58 -25.62 13.45 -8.95
N TRP A 59 -24.74 13.92 -9.83
CA TRP A 59 -23.42 14.43 -9.46
C TRP A 59 -23.50 15.82 -8.81
N VAL A 60 -22.71 16.03 -7.76
CA VAL A 60 -22.54 17.29 -7.06
C VAL A 60 -21.05 17.47 -6.78
N PRO A 61 -20.42 18.60 -7.18
CA PRO A 61 -19.00 18.83 -6.94
C PRO A 61 -18.68 19.07 -5.45
N ARG A 62 -17.44 18.77 -5.04
CA ARG A 62 -16.90 19.16 -3.74
C ARG A 62 -16.22 20.52 -3.81
N GLU A 63 -15.99 21.11 -2.63
CA GLU A 63 -15.51 22.49 -2.50
C GLU A 63 -14.09 22.70 -3.06
N SER A 64 -13.18 21.73 -2.85
CA SER A 64 -11.79 21.84 -3.28
C SER A 64 -11.51 21.10 -4.59
N GLY A 65 -11.40 21.85 -5.68
CA GLY A 65 -10.94 21.33 -6.97
C GLY A 65 -9.51 20.78 -6.94
N LEU A 66 -8.67 21.30 -6.03
CA LEU A 66 -7.30 20.81 -5.81
C LEU A 66 -7.31 19.35 -5.32
N TYR A 67 -8.11 19.05 -4.29
CA TYR A 67 -8.20 17.70 -3.73
C TYR A 67 -8.98 16.74 -4.61
N SER A 68 -9.96 17.25 -5.36
CA SER A 68 -10.60 16.48 -6.42
C SER A 68 -9.63 16.10 -7.54
N ARG A 69 -8.72 16.98 -7.95
CA ARG A 69 -7.69 16.67 -8.93
C ARG A 69 -6.72 15.63 -8.38
N LEU A 70 -6.17 15.86 -7.19
CA LEU A 70 -5.22 14.97 -6.51
C LEU A 70 -5.71 13.52 -6.51
N ILE A 71 -6.90 13.27 -5.95
CA ILE A 71 -7.35 11.90 -5.78
C ILE A 71 -7.73 11.25 -7.11
N ASN A 72 -8.14 12.02 -8.12
CA ASN A 72 -8.41 11.46 -9.44
C ASN A 72 -7.12 11.15 -10.22
N GLU A 73 -6.04 11.89 -10.01
CA GLU A 73 -4.70 11.53 -10.53
C GLU A 73 -4.25 10.21 -9.92
N ILE A 74 -4.26 10.10 -8.59
CA ILE A 74 -3.93 8.86 -7.88
C ILE A 74 -4.78 7.68 -8.39
N ILE A 75 -6.09 7.86 -8.54
CA ILE A 75 -6.97 6.78 -9.03
C ILE A 75 -6.67 6.42 -10.50
N LEU A 76 -6.34 7.39 -11.35
CA LEU A 76 -5.96 7.12 -12.74
C LEU A 76 -4.75 6.19 -12.80
N ASP A 77 -3.73 6.50 -12.02
CA ASP A 77 -2.50 5.73 -11.95
C ASP A 77 -2.77 4.36 -11.31
N GLU A 78 -3.44 4.31 -10.16
CA GLU A 78 -3.60 3.06 -9.41
C GLU A 78 -4.59 2.06 -10.02
N GLU A 79 -5.65 2.53 -10.67
CA GLU A 79 -6.70 1.68 -11.24
C GLU A 79 -6.51 1.40 -12.73
N SER A 80 -5.74 2.23 -13.44
CA SER A 80 -5.67 2.20 -14.90
C SER A 80 -4.35 2.73 -15.49
N ASP A 81 -3.21 2.47 -14.84
CA ASP A 81 -1.91 2.86 -15.37
C ASP A 81 -1.59 2.21 -16.73
N ALA A 82 -0.65 2.81 -17.46
CA ALA A 82 0.01 2.17 -18.58
C ALA A 82 0.68 0.86 -18.12
N ASP A 83 0.53 -0.20 -18.92
CA ASP A 83 1.08 -1.52 -18.57
C ASP A 83 2.44 -1.83 -19.21
N GLY A 84 3.07 -0.85 -19.85
CA GLY A 84 4.35 -0.99 -20.55
C GLY A 84 4.29 -1.82 -21.84
N GLN A 85 3.10 -2.28 -22.26
CA GLN A 85 2.88 -3.13 -23.43
C GLN A 85 1.83 -2.55 -24.40
N GLY A 86 1.53 -1.26 -24.26
CA GLY A 86 0.53 -0.56 -25.07
C GLY A 86 -0.91 -0.72 -24.58
N GLY A 87 -1.11 -1.32 -23.40
CA GLY A 87 -2.40 -1.42 -22.72
C GLY A 87 -2.43 -0.68 -21.38
N TYR A 88 -3.49 -0.95 -20.62
CA TYR A 88 -3.69 -0.40 -19.28
C TYR A 88 -4.00 -1.50 -18.27
N ALA A 89 -3.59 -1.32 -17.03
CA ALA A 89 -3.90 -2.22 -15.93
C ALA A 89 -3.85 -1.47 -14.59
N SER A 90 -4.62 -1.94 -13.60
CA SER A 90 -4.43 -1.48 -12.23
C SER A 90 -3.07 -1.91 -11.70
N HIS A 91 -2.53 -1.17 -10.73
CA HIS A 91 -1.31 -1.53 -10.02
C HIS A 91 -1.40 -2.92 -9.38
N PHE A 92 -2.57 -3.30 -8.84
CA PHE A 92 -2.82 -4.67 -8.40
C PHE A 92 -2.67 -5.69 -9.53
N GLY A 93 -3.22 -5.41 -10.72
CA GLY A 93 -3.06 -6.25 -11.90
C GLY A 93 -1.62 -6.34 -12.40
N LEU A 94 -0.87 -5.24 -12.39
CA LEU A 94 0.56 -5.22 -12.69
C LEU A 94 1.35 -6.07 -11.70
N TYR A 95 1.04 -5.96 -10.41
CA TYR A 95 1.68 -6.77 -9.36
C TYR A 95 1.41 -8.26 -9.54
N LEU A 96 0.17 -8.66 -9.87
CA LEU A 96 -0.16 -10.06 -10.15
C LEU A 96 0.56 -10.60 -11.40
N LYS A 97 0.71 -9.77 -12.45
CA LYS A 97 1.53 -10.12 -13.63
C LYS A 97 2.99 -10.34 -13.23
N ALA A 98 3.54 -9.48 -12.38
CA ALA A 98 4.89 -9.64 -11.84
C ALA A 98 5.04 -10.89 -10.96
N MET A 99 4.06 -11.19 -10.11
CA MET A 99 4.02 -12.44 -9.32
C MET A 99 4.05 -13.67 -10.23
N THR A 100 3.25 -13.65 -11.31
CA THR A 100 3.18 -14.74 -12.27
C THR A 100 4.51 -14.93 -13.01
N GLU A 101 5.17 -13.85 -13.41
CA GLU A 101 6.48 -13.88 -14.09
C GLU A 101 7.54 -14.58 -13.24
N VAL A 102 7.58 -14.28 -11.94
CA VAL A 102 8.52 -14.93 -11.02
C VAL A 102 8.04 -16.29 -10.52
N GLY A 103 6.80 -16.69 -10.79
CA GLY A 103 6.20 -17.94 -10.31
C GLY A 103 5.81 -17.93 -8.83
N ALA A 104 5.45 -16.77 -8.28
CA ALA A 104 4.86 -16.67 -6.94
C ALA A 104 3.41 -17.19 -6.94
N ASP A 105 2.99 -17.82 -5.85
CA ASP A 105 1.61 -18.28 -5.71
C ASP A 105 0.66 -17.10 -5.52
N ILE A 106 -0.31 -16.96 -6.42
CA ILE A 106 -1.37 -15.94 -6.35
C ILE A 106 -2.69 -16.52 -5.82
N GLY A 107 -2.76 -17.83 -5.58
CA GLY A 107 -3.97 -18.52 -5.15
C GLY A 107 -4.62 -17.90 -3.91
N PRO A 108 -3.88 -17.67 -2.81
CA PRO A 108 -4.46 -17.11 -1.59
C PRO A 108 -5.13 -15.74 -1.80
N ILE A 109 -4.44 -14.80 -2.46
CA ILE A 109 -5.00 -13.47 -2.72
C ILE A 109 -6.17 -13.53 -3.71
N MET A 110 -6.09 -14.34 -4.77
CA MET A 110 -7.18 -14.46 -5.74
C MET A 110 -8.42 -15.07 -5.11
N THR A 111 -8.25 -16.07 -4.23
CA THR A 111 -9.36 -16.69 -3.49
C THR A 111 -9.98 -15.70 -2.51
N TYR A 112 -9.17 -14.88 -1.84
CA TYR A 112 -9.66 -13.80 -0.97
C TYR A 112 -10.48 -12.74 -1.74
N VAL A 113 -9.95 -12.26 -2.87
CA VAL A 113 -10.63 -11.26 -3.70
C VAL A 113 -11.94 -11.80 -4.28
N GLU A 114 -11.99 -13.07 -4.68
CA GLU A 114 -13.23 -13.71 -5.15
C GLU A 114 -14.28 -13.82 -4.03
N SER A 115 -13.85 -14.09 -2.81
CA SER A 115 -14.74 -14.08 -1.65
C SER A 115 -15.37 -12.72 -1.38
N VAL A 116 -14.56 -11.66 -1.39
CA VAL A 116 -15.07 -10.29 -1.28
C VAL A 116 -16.04 -9.98 -2.43
N ARG A 117 -15.71 -10.40 -3.65
CA ARG A 117 -16.55 -10.21 -4.85
C ARG A 117 -17.90 -10.90 -4.74
N THR A 118 -17.95 -12.09 -4.12
CA THR A 118 -19.17 -12.88 -3.93
C THR A 118 -19.98 -12.47 -2.70
N GLY A 119 -19.53 -11.43 -1.97
CA GLY A 119 -20.27 -10.80 -0.89
C GLY A 119 -19.93 -11.33 0.51
N GLU A 120 -18.87 -12.13 0.66
CA GLU A 120 -18.33 -12.47 1.98
C GLU A 120 -17.82 -11.20 2.68
N ASN A 121 -17.97 -11.13 4.01
CA ASN A 121 -17.45 -9.99 4.77
C ASN A 121 -15.91 -9.92 4.60
N PRO A 122 -15.35 -8.80 4.12
CA PRO A 122 -13.92 -8.71 3.83
C PRO A 122 -12.99 -8.93 5.02
N ILE A 123 -13.42 -8.64 6.25
CA ILE A 123 -12.62 -8.86 7.46
C ILE A 123 -12.69 -10.34 7.86
N GLU A 124 -13.88 -10.95 7.83
CA GLU A 124 -14.04 -12.39 8.12
C GLU A 124 -13.35 -13.27 7.07
N ALA A 125 -13.37 -12.86 5.79
CA ALA A 125 -12.70 -13.57 4.70
C ALA A 125 -11.17 -13.65 4.88
N LEU A 126 -10.58 -12.77 5.70
CA LEU A 126 -9.16 -12.85 6.05
C LEU A 126 -8.86 -14.00 7.01
N ASP A 127 -9.87 -14.66 7.59
CA ASP A 127 -9.65 -15.63 8.65
C ASP A 127 -9.04 -16.97 8.20
N ARG A 128 -8.78 -17.08 6.90
CA ARG A 128 -8.29 -18.28 6.22
C ARG A 128 -6.90 -18.71 6.65
N PRO A 129 -6.62 -20.03 6.72
CA PRO A 129 -5.32 -20.54 7.15
C PRO A 129 -4.18 -20.18 6.19
N GLU A 130 -4.48 -19.93 4.91
CA GLU A 130 -3.50 -19.55 3.89
C GLU A 130 -3.08 -18.08 3.99
N ILE A 131 -3.78 -17.26 4.79
CA ILE A 131 -3.48 -15.84 4.97
C ILE A 131 -2.73 -15.63 6.29
N PRO A 132 -1.45 -15.21 6.24
CA PRO A 132 -0.63 -14.99 7.43
C PRO A 132 -1.28 -14.02 8.42
N ALA A 133 -1.07 -14.23 9.72
CA ALA A 133 -1.65 -13.39 10.76
C ALA A 133 -1.25 -11.91 10.64
N ALA A 134 0.00 -11.62 10.26
CA ALA A 134 0.48 -10.26 10.04
C ALA A 134 -0.24 -9.57 8.86
N VAL A 135 -0.50 -10.31 7.78
CA VAL A 135 -1.29 -9.83 6.63
C VAL A 135 -2.72 -9.53 7.06
N ARG A 136 -3.35 -10.45 7.79
CA ARG A 136 -4.72 -10.27 8.32
C ARG A 136 -4.84 -9.05 9.20
N ALA A 137 -3.93 -8.86 10.15
CA ALA A 137 -3.93 -7.69 11.04
C ALA A 137 -3.79 -6.39 10.24
N PHE A 138 -2.86 -6.38 9.27
CA PHE A 138 -2.60 -5.25 8.41
C PHE A 138 -3.83 -4.86 7.56
N VAL A 139 -4.39 -5.82 6.82
CA VAL A 139 -5.55 -5.57 5.95
C VAL A 139 -6.81 -5.22 6.77
N THR A 140 -7.01 -5.87 7.91
CA THR A 140 -8.14 -5.56 8.81
C THR A 140 -8.10 -4.11 9.29
N GLN A 141 -6.92 -3.62 9.69
CA GLN A 141 -6.75 -2.22 10.10
C GLN A 141 -7.10 -1.28 8.94
N THR A 142 -6.56 -1.54 7.74
CA THR A 142 -6.83 -0.72 6.55
C THR A 142 -8.31 -0.67 6.22
N LEU A 143 -8.99 -1.83 6.17
CA LEU A 143 -10.40 -1.91 5.82
C LEU A 143 -11.28 -1.25 6.88
N THR A 144 -10.96 -1.41 8.16
CA THR A 144 -11.70 -0.75 9.25
C THR A 144 -11.60 0.77 9.14
N LEU A 145 -10.40 1.30 8.90
CA LEU A 145 -10.19 2.74 8.68
C LEU A 145 -10.96 3.22 7.44
N ALA A 146 -10.80 2.53 6.30
CA ALA A 146 -11.48 2.89 5.07
C ALA A 146 -13.01 2.88 5.20
N GLN A 147 -13.58 1.95 5.96
CA GLN A 147 -15.03 1.80 6.09
C GLN A 147 -15.64 2.72 7.16
N GLN A 148 -14.95 2.94 8.29
CA GLN A 148 -15.59 3.45 9.51
C GLN A 148 -14.98 4.76 10.01
N ALA A 149 -13.71 5.06 9.69
CA ALA A 149 -13.03 6.21 10.26
C ALA A 149 -13.48 7.54 9.62
N PRO A 150 -13.35 8.67 10.33
CA PRO A 150 -13.55 10.00 9.76
C PRO A 150 -12.48 10.35 8.71
N LEU A 151 -12.75 11.34 7.86
CA LEU A 151 -11.92 11.69 6.70
C LEU A 151 -10.46 11.99 7.08
N HIS A 152 -10.21 12.73 8.15
CA HIS A 152 -8.84 13.09 8.57
C HIS A 152 -8.02 11.87 9.00
N GLU A 153 -8.67 10.87 9.62
CA GLU A 153 -8.01 9.60 9.97
C GLU A 153 -7.74 8.75 8.73
N VAL A 154 -8.66 8.69 7.77
CA VAL A 154 -8.41 8.00 6.49
C VAL A 154 -7.27 8.65 5.72
N ALA A 155 -7.24 9.99 5.65
CA ALA A 155 -6.17 10.73 5.00
C ALA A 155 -4.82 10.48 5.70
N ALA A 156 -4.80 10.39 7.04
CA ALA A 156 -3.60 10.10 7.81
C ALA A 156 -3.09 8.69 7.54
N ALA A 157 -3.99 7.70 7.50
CA ALA A 157 -3.67 6.32 7.18
C ALA A 157 -3.11 6.18 5.75
N PHE A 158 -3.71 6.89 4.80
CA PHE A 158 -3.27 6.95 3.42
C PHE A 158 -1.88 7.57 3.28
N PHE A 159 -1.64 8.72 3.92
CA PHE A 159 -0.34 9.39 3.86
C PHE A 159 0.77 8.58 4.55
N TYR A 160 0.67 8.40 5.87
CA TYR A 160 1.75 7.83 6.69
C TYR A 160 1.90 6.32 6.51
N GLY A 161 0.83 5.63 6.11
CA GLY A 161 0.85 4.18 5.93
C GLY A 161 1.21 3.72 4.51
N ARG A 162 1.11 4.62 3.52
CA ARG A 162 1.25 4.29 2.09
C ARG A 162 2.12 5.31 1.37
N GLU A 163 1.60 6.48 1.06
CA GLU A 163 2.21 7.43 0.11
C GLU A 163 3.61 7.92 0.51
N ASP A 164 3.80 8.22 1.80
CA ASP A 164 5.04 8.79 2.30
C ASP A 164 6.19 7.77 2.36
N LEU A 165 5.87 6.48 2.34
CA LEU A 165 6.80 5.37 2.55
C LEU A 165 7.14 4.60 1.27
N ILE A 166 6.17 4.43 0.37
CA ILE A 166 6.28 3.55 -0.81
C ILE A 166 7.50 3.88 -1.68
N PRO A 167 7.76 5.14 -2.08
CA PRO A 167 8.89 5.46 -2.96
C PRO A 167 10.25 5.11 -2.33
N GLN A 168 10.41 5.37 -1.03
CA GLN A 168 11.66 5.10 -0.29
C GLN A 168 11.87 3.60 -0.10
N MET A 169 10.80 2.88 0.24
CA MET A 169 10.76 1.43 0.39
C MET A 169 11.16 0.71 -0.91
N PHE A 170 10.58 1.11 -2.05
CA PHE A 170 10.89 0.53 -3.34
C PHE A 170 12.29 0.89 -3.83
N SER A 171 12.72 2.14 -3.59
CA SER A 171 14.12 2.53 -3.83
C SER A 171 15.10 1.67 -3.00
N ALA A 172 14.80 1.40 -1.73
CA ALA A 172 15.63 0.55 -0.88
C ALA A 172 15.68 -0.90 -1.41
N LEU A 173 14.54 -1.45 -1.82
CA LEU A 173 14.47 -2.78 -2.41
C LEU A 173 15.30 -2.87 -3.70
N MET A 174 15.24 -1.87 -4.59
CA MET A 174 15.99 -1.87 -5.85
C MET A 174 17.49 -1.63 -5.67
N ARG A 175 17.93 -0.91 -4.62
CA ARG A 175 19.36 -0.64 -4.38
C ARG A 175 20.16 -1.92 -4.10
N ASP A 176 19.58 -2.81 -3.31
CA ASP A 176 20.30 -3.96 -2.73
C ASP A 176 19.93 -5.31 -3.36
N TRP A 177 18.99 -5.33 -4.31
CA TRP A 177 18.54 -6.58 -4.91
C TRP A 177 19.57 -7.18 -5.88
N GLN A 178 19.83 -8.48 -5.73
CA GLN A 178 20.81 -9.23 -6.53
C GLN A 178 20.14 -10.05 -7.64
N LEU A 179 19.12 -9.49 -8.29
CA LEU A 179 18.26 -10.21 -9.26
C LEU A 179 18.56 -9.89 -10.73
N GLN A 180 19.70 -9.26 -11.03
CA GLN A 180 20.10 -8.96 -12.42
C GLN A 180 20.13 -10.24 -13.28
N GLY A 181 19.54 -10.16 -14.48
CA GLY A 181 19.45 -11.30 -15.42
C GLY A 181 18.43 -12.38 -15.05
N ARG A 182 17.59 -12.15 -14.03
CA ARG A 182 16.43 -13.00 -13.69
C ARG A 182 15.16 -12.45 -14.35
N PRO A 183 14.10 -13.27 -14.54
CA PRO A 183 12.82 -12.79 -15.06
C PRO A 183 12.08 -11.98 -13.99
N VAL A 184 12.44 -10.71 -13.84
CA VAL A 184 11.85 -9.78 -12.86
C VAL A 184 11.44 -8.45 -13.50
N ASP A 185 11.44 -8.37 -14.83
CA ASP A 185 11.22 -7.15 -15.60
C ASP A 185 9.85 -6.53 -15.29
N ARG A 186 8.81 -7.35 -15.08
CA ARG A 186 7.49 -6.85 -14.67
C ARG A 186 7.49 -6.25 -13.28
N PHE A 187 8.28 -6.81 -12.37
CA PHE A 187 8.41 -6.25 -11.02
C PHE A 187 9.23 -4.95 -11.05
N VAL A 188 10.33 -4.88 -11.82
CA VAL A 188 11.07 -3.64 -12.05
C VAL A 188 10.14 -2.54 -12.53
N TYR A 189 9.39 -2.83 -13.60
CA TYR A 189 8.44 -1.89 -14.17
C TYR A 189 7.45 -1.38 -13.12
N TYR A 190 6.86 -2.28 -12.32
CA TYR A 190 5.96 -1.91 -11.23
C TYR A 190 6.61 -0.95 -10.22
N LEU A 191 7.86 -1.21 -9.79
CA LEU A 191 8.57 -0.36 -8.84
C LEU A 191 8.92 1.01 -9.44
N GLU A 192 9.39 1.04 -10.69
CA GLU A 192 9.71 2.27 -11.41
C GLU A 192 8.51 3.19 -11.54
N ARG A 193 7.31 2.64 -11.85
CA ARG A 193 6.07 3.43 -11.91
C ARG A 193 5.75 4.13 -10.60
N HIS A 194 5.91 3.48 -9.45
CA HIS A 194 5.65 4.11 -8.14
C HIS A 194 6.73 5.13 -7.75
N ILE A 195 7.99 4.91 -8.14
CA ILE A 195 9.05 5.88 -7.87
C ILE A 195 8.83 7.17 -8.69
N GLU A 196 8.46 7.03 -9.96
CA GLU A 196 8.22 8.17 -10.86
C GLU A 196 6.92 8.93 -10.56
N VAL A 197 5.84 8.22 -10.21
CA VAL A 197 4.50 8.80 -10.06
C VAL A 197 4.28 9.35 -8.65
N ASP A 198 4.63 8.60 -7.61
CA ASP A 198 4.23 8.94 -6.24
C ASP A 198 5.21 9.88 -5.54
N GLY A 199 6.49 9.81 -5.88
CA GLY A 199 7.58 10.49 -5.17
C GLY A 199 7.51 12.02 -5.19
N ASP A 200 7.18 12.63 -6.32
CA ASP A 200 7.35 14.08 -6.50
C ASP A 200 6.08 14.91 -6.35
N ARG A 201 4.89 14.28 -6.45
CA ARG A 201 3.60 15.01 -6.48
C ARG A 201 2.60 14.54 -5.44
N HIS A 202 2.32 13.25 -5.35
CA HIS A 202 1.23 12.74 -4.52
C HIS A 202 1.51 12.94 -3.03
N GLY A 203 2.68 12.53 -2.54
CA GLY A 203 3.08 12.69 -1.13
C GLY A 203 2.90 14.12 -0.60
N PRO A 204 3.57 15.14 -1.19
CA PRO A 204 3.43 16.53 -0.74
C PRO A 204 2.00 17.07 -0.81
N MET A 205 1.19 16.62 -1.77
CA MET A 205 -0.19 17.08 -1.91
C MET A 205 -1.13 16.44 -0.88
N VAL A 206 -0.91 15.17 -0.53
CA VAL A 206 -1.66 14.51 0.55
C VAL A 206 -1.28 15.10 1.91
N GLN A 207 -0.01 15.46 2.11
CA GLN A 207 0.40 16.19 3.32
C GLN A 207 -0.35 17.52 3.46
N ARG A 208 -0.46 18.31 2.37
CA ARG A 208 -1.24 19.55 2.37
C ARG A 208 -2.72 19.32 2.68
N LEU A 209 -3.32 18.25 2.13
CA LEU A 209 -4.69 17.85 2.49
C LEU A 209 -4.84 17.66 4.01
N LEU A 210 -3.88 16.98 4.65
CA LEU A 210 -3.90 16.77 6.10
C LEU A 210 -3.75 18.09 6.88
N GLU A 211 -2.84 18.96 6.45
CA GLU A 211 -2.64 20.28 7.04
C GLU A 211 -3.93 21.12 6.97
N ASP A 212 -4.58 21.16 5.81
CA ASP A 212 -5.83 21.89 5.61
C ASP A 212 -6.97 21.31 6.47
N LEU A 213 -7.13 19.99 6.50
CA LEU A 213 -8.13 19.32 7.35
C LEU A 213 -7.90 19.69 8.83
N CYS A 214 -6.67 19.65 9.31
CA CYS A 214 -6.34 19.96 10.70
C CYS A 214 -6.44 21.45 11.04
N SER A 215 -6.25 22.36 10.07
CA SER A 215 -6.25 23.81 10.29
C SER A 215 -7.57 24.36 10.84
N HIS A 216 -8.64 23.58 10.73
CA HIS A 216 -9.98 23.95 11.18
C HIS A 216 -10.39 23.26 12.49
N HIS A 217 -9.59 22.33 13.03
CA HIS A 217 -9.96 21.47 14.16
C HIS A 217 -8.76 21.03 15.01
N ASP A 218 -8.53 21.71 16.14
CA ASP A 218 -7.40 21.45 17.06
C ASP A 218 -7.31 19.98 17.54
N GLN A 219 -8.44 19.30 17.68
CA GLN A 219 -8.48 17.90 18.13
C GLN A 219 -8.02 16.90 17.05
N TRP A 220 -8.11 17.25 15.76
CA TRP A 220 -7.77 16.33 14.66
C TRP A 220 -6.28 16.08 14.54
N ALA A 221 -5.44 17.03 14.97
CA ALA A 221 -3.99 16.82 15.00
C ALA A 221 -3.59 15.62 15.89
N GLY A 222 -4.29 15.43 17.02
CA GLY A 222 -4.08 14.28 17.90
C GLY A 222 -4.52 12.95 17.28
N ASP A 223 -5.66 12.95 16.58
CA ASP A 223 -6.13 11.77 15.85
C ASP A 223 -5.18 11.39 14.71
N VAL A 224 -4.69 12.38 13.96
CA VAL A 224 -3.72 12.16 12.87
C VAL A 224 -2.43 11.55 13.41
N ASP A 225 -1.86 12.06 14.51
CA ASP A 225 -0.65 11.49 15.14
C ASP A 225 -0.88 10.04 15.60
N ARG A 226 -2.03 9.79 16.25
CA ARG A 226 -2.41 8.44 16.71
C ARG A 226 -2.53 7.46 15.54
N ILE A 227 -3.19 7.88 14.46
CA ILE A 227 -3.34 7.03 13.27
C ILE A 227 -2.00 6.82 12.56
N ALA A 228 -1.22 7.88 12.38
CA ALA A 228 0.11 7.80 11.77
C ALA A 228 0.97 6.74 12.46
N ARG A 229 1.07 6.81 13.79
CA ARG A 229 1.77 5.81 14.59
C ARG A 229 1.22 4.40 14.35
N SER A 230 -0.10 4.25 14.49
CA SER A 230 -0.74 2.93 14.43
C SER A 230 -0.56 2.24 13.09
N VAL A 231 -0.63 2.98 11.96
CA VAL A 231 -0.44 2.39 10.63
C VAL A 231 1.03 2.10 10.32
N MET A 232 1.95 2.91 10.85
CA MET A 232 3.39 2.67 10.69
C MET A 232 3.87 1.48 11.51
N GLU A 233 3.40 1.33 12.76
CA GLU A 233 3.67 0.15 13.59
C GLU A 233 3.10 -1.13 12.96
N GLN A 234 1.90 -1.05 12.38
CA GLN A 234 1.29 -2.18 11.68
C GLN A 234 2.06 -2.55 10.40
N ARG A 235 2.57 -1.56 9.65
CA ARG A 235 3.47 -1.78 8.51
C ARG A 235 4.76 -2.45 8.96
N LEU A 236 5.37 -1.97 10.04
CA LEU A 236 6.61 -2.54 10.58
C LEU A 236 6.39 -4.00 10.99
N SER A 237 5.24 -4.30 11.60
CA SER A 237 4.85 -5.68 11.94
C SER A 237 4.71 -6.58 10.71
N LEU A 238 4.15 -6.08 9.61
CA LEU A 238 4.11 -6.80 8.34
C LEU A 238 5.53 -7.06 7.79
N TRP A 239 6.40 -6.05 7.84
CA TRP A 239 7.79 -6.16 7.39
C TRP A 239 8.62 -7.15 8.21
N ASN A 240 8.48 -7.12 9.54
CA ASN A 240 9.10 -8.11 10.43
C ASN A 240 8.65 -9.53 10.06
N ALA A 241 7.35 -9.74 9.86
CA ALA A 241 6.82 -11.06 9.53
C ALA A 241 7.34 -11.59 8.18
N ILE A 242 7.49 -10.72 7.18
CA ILE A 242 8.11 -11.10 5.91
C ILE A 242 9.58 -11.46 6.13
N ASP A 243 10.32 -10.60 6.84
CA ASP A 243 11.75 -10.82 7.10
C ASP A 243 12.03 -12.14 7.82
N ASP A 244 11.21 -12.48 8.81
CA ASP A 244 11.28 -13.76 9.51
C ASP A 244 11.13 -14.94 8.53
N GLN A 245 10.21 -14.86 7.57
CA GLN A 245 10.05 -15.90 6.55
C GLN A 245 11.23 -15.98 5.58
N LEU A 246 11.79 -14.83 5.18
CA LEU A 246 12.99 -14.79 4.32
C LEU A 246 14.19 -15.46 5.02
N ASN A 247 14.38 -15.16 6.32
CA ASN A 247 15.44 -15.76 7.13
C ASN A 247 15.24 -17.28 7.30
N MET A 248 14.00 -17.74 7.52
CA MET A 248 13.71 -19.18 7.61
C MET A 248 14.05 -19.92 6.30
N LEU A 249 13.76 -19.31 5.15
CA LEU A 249 14.11 -19.88 3.85
C LEU A 249 15.62 -19.96 3.62
N SER A 250 16.35 -18.93 4.06
CA SER A 250 17.82 -18.88 3.98
C SER A 250 18.51 -19.93 4.85
N VAL A 251 17.89 -20.42 5.93
CA VAL A 251 18.45 -21.49 6.78
C VAL A 251 18.26 -22.89 6.19
N GLN A 252 17.32 -23.05 5.26
CA GLN A 252 16.98 -24.35 4.64
C GLN A 252 17.70 -24.61 3.32
N THR A 253 18.44 -23.63 2.79
CA THR A 253 19.18 -23.69 1.52
C THR A 253 20.67 -23.76 1.75
#